data_AF-A0A8T4QJI5-F1
#
_entry.id   AF-A0A8T4QJI5-F1
#
_cell.length_a   1.000
_cell.length_b   1.000
_cell.length_c   1.000
_cell.angle_alpha   90.00
_cell.angle_beta   90.00
_cell.angle_gamma   90.00
#
_symmetry.space_group_name_H-M   'P 1'
#
loop_
_entity.id
_entity.type
_entity.pdbx_description
1 polymer ?
#
loop_
_entity_poly.entity_id
_entity_poly.type
_entity_poly.pdbx_seq_one_letter_code
_entity_poly.pdbx_strand_id
1 'polypeptide(L)'
;MDIITSEPLIVNGIQLQPLEPLDLGKYRTVSQVVQGMEQSSFGARCLGEVTSTLETMICEKKKPLLVYDGKREIPLGQALQRMVEKGWFSKVILPEEYAAHEPLGGNVIVVGPFSERHEDAIFTKPDRALFINNQDKAKPGQIKDGYYPDAVFSHPDFVIPVIEAALQERVEGQETKVYELLRRLETAGEHTHQAAHGAYILNKMLHDPACSVIMTISGAMTIAQLSLCISDMVRIPNGVKAIASTGALMAHGLAQGLDLRHYKYDPRLTDEVLLAHGLNRVTDTLEPETNFDQIDDAMRHALKTFNGERPIASWEVNRAIGQFLHDHHPGSERAILRAAYDRGVAVYVPAFVDSELGNDVNVHNREIEKSAGRPIIVNTELDTLHLMDLVVNSEKIGIFTLGGGVPRNWPQNIAPYITLRNKRLGEDIPERKFSYGTRICPDAPKYGHLSGCTYREGGSWGKMDLEKGQFAEVLFDATLIFPFYVKYVMDFNERKAV
;
A
#
# COMPACT_ATOMS: atom_id res chain seq x y z
N MET A 1 18.50 18.54 -16.84
CA MET A 1 17.49 17.52 -16.50
C MET A 1 16.49 17.58 -17.61
N ASP A 2 16.68 16.71 -18.60
CA ASP A 2 15.71 16.58 -19.68
C ASP A 2 14.39 16.08 -19.07
N ILE A 3 13.32 16.77 -19.42
CA ILE A 3 11.96 16.45 -19.02
C ILE A 3 11.71 15.04 -19.53
N ILE A 4 11.52 14.09 -18.60
CA ILE A 4 11.07 12.75 -18.97
C ILE A 4 9.74 12.95 -19.69
N THR A 5 9.75 12.69 -21.00
CA THR A 5 8.56 12.81 -21.82
C THR A 5 7.55 11.80 -21.30
N SER A 6 6.30 12.24 -21.10
CA SER A 6 5.14 11.37 -20.82
C SER A 6 4.78 10.47 -22.01
N GLU A 7 5.76 10.14 -22.84
CA GLU A 7 5.58 9.45 -24.09
C GLU A 7 5.47 7.94 -23.84
N PRO A 8 4.56 7.25 -24.54
CA PRO A 8 4.37 5.82 -24.39
C PRO A 8 5.64 5.04 -24.76
N LEU A 9 6.06 4.09 -23.92
CA LEU A 9 7.09 3.13 -24.32
C LEU A 9 6.46 2.10 -25.28
N ILE A 10 7.10 1.83 -26.41
CA ILE A 10 6.70 0.74 -27.30
C ILE A 10 7.60 -0.46 -27.03
N VAL A 11 7.07 -1.48 -26.36
CA VAL A 11 7.77 -2.76 -26.17
C VAL A 11 7.23 -3.73 -27.20
N ASN A 12 8.07 -4.10 -28.18
CA ASN A 12 7.74 -5.12 -29.19
C ASN A 12 6.38 -4.87 -29.91
N GLY A 13 6.01 -3.60 -30.13
CA GLY A 13 4.77 -3.20 -30.82
C GLY A 13 3.57 -2.93 -29.90
N ILE A 14 3.69 -3.16 -28.59
CA ILE A 14 2.67 -2.82 -27.59
C ILE A 14 2.96 -1.43 -27.03
N GLN A 15 1.97 -0.54 -27.12
CA GLN A 15 2.05 0.80 -26.55
C GLN A 15 1.72 0.75 -25.06
N LEU A 16 2.70 1.05 -24.21
CA LEU A 16 2.56 1.02 -22.75
C LEU A 16 2.34 2.42 -22.19
N GLN A 17 1.33 2.55 -21.31
CA GLN A 17 1.08 3.78 -20.57
C GLN A 17 1.83 3.74 -19.24
N PRO A 18 2.77 4.67 -18.97
CA PRO A 18 3.52 4.67 -17.73
C PRO A 18 2.62 5.00 -16.54
N LEU A 19 2.95 4.38 -15.41
CA LEU A 19 2.45 4.73 -14.09
C LEU A 19 3.37 5.77 -13.44
N GLU A 20 2.83 6.56 -12.50
CA GLU A 20 3.56 7.62 -11.84
C GLU A 20 3.59 7.42 -10.31
N PRO A 21 4.77 7.57 -9.67
CA PRO A 21 4.90 7.57 -8.22
C PRO A 21 3.99 8.58 -7.52
N LEU A 22 3.29 8.14 -6.46
CA LEU A 22 2.42 9.00 -5.68
C LEU A 22 3.22 9.93 -4.76
N ASP A 23 3.49 11.15 -5.22
CA ASP A 23 4.24 12.15 -4.46
C ASP A 23 3.33 13.03 -3.59
N LEU A 24 3.08 12.58 -2.36
CA LEU A 24 2.23 13.30 -1.39
C LEU A 24 2.75 14.68 -0.98
N GLY A 25 4.05 14.96 -1.18
CA GLY A 25 4.63 16.27 -0.90
C GLY A 25 4.11 17.39 -1.82
N LYS A 26 3.58 17.01 -2.99
CA LYS A 26 2.96 17.93 -3.96
C LYS A 26 1.49 18.22 -3.66
N TYR A 27 0.87 17.42 -2.78
CA TYR A 27 -0.58 17.47 -2.54
C TYR A 27 -0.90 18.13 -1.20
N ARG A 28 -1.95 18.93 -1.16
CA ARG A 28 -2.45 19.68 0.00
C ARG A 28 -3.84 19.25 0.43
N THR A 29 -4.63 18.75 -0.51
CA THR A 29 -6.04 18.42 -0.31
C THR A 29 -6.35 16.96 -0.61
N VAL A 30 -7.51 16.49 -0.15
CA VAL A 30 -8.04 15.15 -0.47
C VAL A 30 -8.16 14.97 -1.99
N SER A 31 -8.67 15.97 -2.70
CA SER A 31 -8.85 15.90 -4.15
C SER A 31 -7.54 15.66 -4.91
N GLN A 32 -6.47 16.37 -4.52
CA GLN A 32 -5.14 16.22 -5.12
C GLN A 32 -4.52 14.85 -4.84
N VAL A 33 -4.70 14.32 -3.63
CA VAL A 33 -4.27 12.95 -3.31
C VAL A 33 -5.00 11.93 -4.19
N VAL A 34 -6.33 12.03 -4.28
CA VAL A 34 -7.16 11.13 -5.12
C VAL A 34 -6.80 11.25 -6.60
N GLN A 35 -6.52 12.46 -7.09
CA GLN A 35 -6.05 12.69 -8.46
C GLN A 35 -4.68 12.03 -8.71
N GLY A 36 -3.74 12.16 -7.77
CA GLY A 36 -2.46 11.47 -7.86
C GLY A 36 -2.61 9.94 -7.87
N MET A 37 -3.56 9.41 -7.08
CA MET A 37 -3.83 7.97 -7.01
C MET A 37 -4.32 7.41 -8.35
N GLU A 38 -4.99 8.20 -9.20
CA GLU A 38 -5.40 7.80 -10.57
C GLU A 38 -4.23 7.36 -11.47
N GLN A 39 -3.01 7.86 -11.19
CA GLN A 39 -1.80 7.53 -11.94
C GLN A 39 -0.99 6.37 -11.31
N SER A 40 -1.49 5.81 -10.21
CA SER A 40 -0.90 4.67 -9.50
C SER A 40 -1.56 3.35 -9.92
N SER A 41 -1.63 2.34 -9.06
CA SER A 41 -2.21 1.02 -9.37
C SER A 41 -3.17 0.50 -8.31
N PHE A 42 -3.81 -0.63 -8.57
CA PHE A 42 -4.67 -1.36 -7.63
C PHE A 42 -5.82 -0.48 -7.08
N GLY A 43 -6.23 -0.69 -5.83
CA GLY A 43 -7.32 0.05 -5.19
C GLY A 43 -7.11 1.57 -5.18
N ALA A 44 -5.85 2.04 -5.18
CA ALA A 44 -5.55 3.46 -5.30
C ALA A 44 -5.99 4.03 -6.65
N ARG A 45 -5.59 3.40 -7.75
CA ARG A 45 -6.01 3.78 -9.11
C ARG A 45 -7.52 3.71 -9.27
N CYS A 46 -8.13 2.63 -8.79
CA CYS A 46 -9.57 2.43 -8.84
C CYS A 46 -10.32 3.61 -8.20
N LEU A 47 -9.87 4.07 -7.02
CA LEU A 47 -10.46 5.24 -6.36
C LEU A 47 -10.31 6.53 -7.18
N GLY A 48 -9.13 6.76 -7.76
CA GLY A 48 -8.88 7.92 -8.63
C GLY A 48 -9.76 7.91 -9.89
N GLU A 49 -9.76 6.80 -10.63
CA GLU A 49 -10.50 6.64 -11.89
C GLU A 49 -12.02 6.72 -11.69
N VAL A 50 -12.54 6.10 -10.62
CA VAL A 50 -13.96 6.20 -10.25
C VAL A 50 -14.33 7.62 -9.85
N THR A 51 -13.47 8.35 -9.12
CA THR A 51 -13.73 9.75 -8.75
C THR A 51 -13.78 10.65 -9.98
N SER A 52 -12.80 10.54 -10.89
CA SER A 52 -12.75 11.32 -12.13
C SER A 52 -13.88 10.98 -13.09
N THR A 53 -14.29 9.70 -13.14
CA THR A 53 -15.49 9.30 -13.89
C THR A 53 -16.76 9.90 -13.27
N LEU A 54 -16.91 9.85 -11.95
CA LEU A 54 -18.07 10.44 -11.27
C LEU A 54 -18.15 11.94 -11.50
N GLU A 55 -17.04 12.66 -11.43
CA GLU A 55 -16.97 14.09 -11.75
C GLU A 55 -17.57 14.38 -13.13
N THR A 56 -17.20 13.58 -14.14
CA THR A 56 -17.76 13.69 -15.49
C THR A 56 -19.28 13.45 -15.47
N MET A 57 -19.73 12.34 -14.86
CA MET A 57 -21.15 11.97 -14.81
C MET A 57 -22.01 13.04 -14.11
N ILE A 58 -21.54 13.61 -13.00
CA ILE A 58 -22.31 14.61 -12.24
C ILE A 58 -22.34 15.97 -12.95
N CYS A 59 -21.42 16.23 -13.89
CA CYS A 59 -21.42 17.43 -14.72
C CYS A 59 -22.35 17.31 -15.94
N GLU A 60 -22.77 16.11 -16.32
CA GLU A 60 -23.70 15.88 -17.42
C GLU A 60 -25.09 16.49 -17.15
N LYS A 61 -25.84 16.75 -18.23
CA LYS A 61 -27.23 17.22 -18.15
C LYS A 61 -28.13 16.19 -17.46
N LYS A 62 -27.91 14.90 -17.75
CA LYS A 62 -28.64 13.79 -17.15
C LYS A 62 -27.84 13.28 -15.95
N LYS A 63 -28.30 13.61 -14.75
CA LYS A 63 -27.62 13.19 -13.52
C LYS A 63 -27.67 11.67 -13.34
N PRO A 64 -26.60 11.05 -12.82
CA PRO A 64 -26.60 9.62 -12.53
C PRO A 64 -27.60 9.27 -11.42
N LEU A 65 -28.08 8.03 -11.45
CA LEU A 65 -28.91 7.44 -10.39
C LEU A 65 -28.01 6.77 -9.34
N LEU A 66 -28.46 6.80 -8.07
CA LEU A 66 -27.77 6.18 -6.95
C LEU A 66 -28.56 4.94 -6.48
N VAL A 67 -28.03 3.75 -6.76
CA VAL A 67 -28.61 2.47 -6.30
C VAL A 67 -27.98 2.10 -4.96
N TYR A 68 -28.79 2.04 -3.91
CA TYR A 68 -28.36 1.75 -2.54
C TYR A 68 -29.50 1.13 -1.73
N ASP A 69 -29.23 -0.02 -1.10
CA ASP A 69 -30.20 -0.75 -0.26
C ASP A 69 -30.03 -0.51 1.26
N GLY A 70 -29.01 0.23 1.66
CA GLY A 70 -28.72 0.46 3.07
C GLY A 70 -29.62 1.49 3.72
N LYS A 71 -29.49 1.60 5.06
CA LYS A 71 -30.31 2.51 5.87
C LYS A 71 -30.00 3.97 5.52
N ARG A 72 -31.03 4.81 5.41
CA ARG A 72 -30.87 6.23 5.07
C ARG A 72 -30.40 7.07 6.26
N GLU A 73 -30.67 6.58 7.47
CA GLU A 73 -30.43 7.30 8.72
C GLU A 73 -29.00 7.15 9.23
N ILE A 74 -28.25 6.15 8.73
CA ILE A 74 -26.84 5.97 9.08
C ILE A 74 -25.96 6.94 8.29
N PRO A 75 -24.72 7.25 8.76
CA PRO A 75 -23.91 8.30 8.16
C PRO A 75 -23.61 8.13 6.66
N LEU A 76 -23.46 6.88 6.18
CA LEU A 76 -23.35 6.60 4.74
C LEU A 76 -24.61 7.02 3.98
N GLY A 77 -25.80 6.59 4.44
CA GLY A 77 -27.07 6.99 3.83
C GLY A 77 -27.29 8.50 3.83
N GLN A 78 -26.90 9.17 4.92
CA GLN A 78 -26.94 10.63 5.02
C GLN A 78 -25.98 11.30 4.02
N ALA A 79 -24.79 10.75 3.81
CA ALA A 79 -23.84 11.27 2.81
C ALA A 79 -24.40 11.16 1.39
N LEU A 80 -24.96 10.00 1.04
CA LEU A 80 -25.58 9.78 -0.27
C LEU A 80 -26.76 10.74 -0.50
N GLN A 81 -27.57 11.01 0.54
CA GLN A 81 -28.66 11.99 0.45
C GLN A 81 -28.16 13.43 0.28
N ARG A 82 -27.11 13.84 1.00
CA ARG A 82 -26.49 15.17 0.78
C ARG A 82 -25.99 15.33 -0.66
N MET A 83 -25.42 14.28 -1.26
CA MET A 83 -24.99 14.32 -2.66
C MET A 83 -26.17 14.46 -3.63
N VAL A 84 -27.34 13.89 -3.32
CA VAL A 84 -28.59 14.14 -4.07
C VAL A 84 -29.09 15.57 -3.88
N GLU A 85 -29.08 16.09 -2.65
CA GLU A 85 -29.48 17.47 -2.33
C GLU A 85 -28.60 18.52 -3.04
N LYS A 86 -27.32 18.22 -3.24
CA LYS A 86 -26.38 19.00 -4.06
C LYS A 86 -26.67 18.94 -5.56
N GLY A 87 -27.59 18.08 -6.00
CA GLY A 87 -27.93 17.90 -7.41
C GLY A 87 -26.91 17.09 -8.21
N TRP A 88 -26.00 16.37 -7.56
CA TRP A 88 -25.02 15.50 -8.22
C TRP A 88 -25.65 14.21 -8.72
N PHE A 89 -26.62 13.69 -7.98
CA PHE A 89 -27.41 12.51 -8.36
C PHE A 89 -28.89 12.87 -8.43
N SER A 90 -29.65 12.18 -9.28
CA SER A 90 -31.08 12.48 -9.43
C SER A 90 -31.92 12.02 -8.23
N LYS A 91 -31.61 10.85 -7.67
CA LYS A 91 -32.26 10.27 -6.48
C LYS A 91 -31.52 9.02 -6.00
N VAL A 92 -31.75 8.64 -4.74
CA VAL A 92 -31.47 7.31 -4.21
C VAL A 92 -32.64 6.36 -4.52
N ILE A 93 -32.35 5.19 -5.08
CA ILE A 93 -33.34 4.14 -5.42
C ILE A 93 -32.87 2.78 -4.87
N LEU A 94 -33.81 1.93 -4.44
CA LEU A 94 -33.48 0.58 -4.00
C LEU A 94 -33.11 -0.32 -5.22
N PRO A 95 -32.25 -1.34 -5.06
CA PRO A 95 -31.95 -2.30 -6.12
C PRO A 95 -33.20 -2.96 -6.72
N GLU A 96 -34.17 -3.34 -5.89
CA GLU A 96 -35.44 -3.94 -6.31
C GLU A 96 -36.31 -2.99 -7.14
N GLU A 97 -36.36 -1.71 -6.73
CA GLU A 97 -37.06 -0.66 -7.46
C GLU A 97 -36.38 -0.42 -8.82
N TYR A 98 -35.04 -0.33 -8.85
CA TYR A 98 -34.28 -0.20 -10.10
C TYR A 98 -34.49 -1.39 -11.04
N ALA A 99 -34.56 -2.61 -10.49
CA ALA A 99 -34.86 -3.81 -11.25
C ALA A 99 -36.29 -3.85 -11.80
N ALA A 100 -37.27 -3.30 -11.07
CA ALA A 100 -38.68 -3.30 -11.46
C ALA A 100 -39.04 -2.20 -12.49
N HIS A 101 -38.32 -1.07 -12.51
CA HIS A 101 -38.62 0.02 -13.44
C HIS A 101 -38.15 -0.29 -14.87
N GLU A 102 -38.95 0.08 -15.89
CA GLU A 102 -38.47 0.13 -17.27
C GLU A 102 -37.29 1.10 -17.38
N PRO A 103 -36.26 0.77 -18.17
CA PRO A 103 -34.97 1.46 -18.10
C PRO A 103 -35.13 2.94 -18.42
N LEU A 104 -34.72 3.78 -17.49
CA LEU A 104 -34.57 5.22 -17.73
C LEU A 104 -33.35 5.53 -18.62
N GLY A 105 -32.51 4.52 -18.95
CA GLY A 105 -31.16 4.70 -19.47
C GLY A 105 -30.29 5.56 -18.54
N GLY A 106 -29.05 5.84 -18.94
CA GLY A 106 -28.14 6.73 -18.21
C GLY A 106 -27.20 6.03 -17.23
N ASN A 107 -26.37 6.85 -16.61
CA ASN A 107 -25.29 6.43 -15.71
C ASN A 107 -25.82 6.09 -14.31
N VAL A 108 -25.24 5.08 -13.69
CA VAL A 108 -25.62 4.62 -12.34
C VAL A 108 -24.38 4.47 -11.46
N ILE A 109 -24.51 4.81 -10.19
CA ILE A 109 -23.59 4.38 -9.14
C ILE A 109 -24.31 3.36 -8.25
N VAL A 110 -23.66 2.22 -8.01
CA VAL A 110 -24.14 1.14 -7.15
C VAL A 110 -23.27 1.13 -5.90
N VAL A 111 -23.89 1.42 -4.76
CA VAL A 111 -23.20 1.57 -3.48
C VAL A 111 -23.62 0.43 -2.55
N GLY A 112 -22.65 -0.30 -2.01
CA GLY A 112 -22.90 -1.42 -1.12
C GLY A 112 -23.33 -2.71 -1.83
N PRO A 113 -23.80 -3.70 -1.06
CA PRO A 113 -24.24 -4.97 -1.60
C PRO A 113 -25.56 -4.83 -2.38
N PHE A 114 -25.88 -5.85 -3.16
CA PHE A 114 -27.20 -6.02 -3.78
C PHE A 114 -27.49 -7.51 -3.97
N SER A 115 -28.78 -7.88 -4.00
CA SER A 115 -29.22 -9.26 -4.18
C SER A 115 -28.94 -9.80 -5.58
N GLU A 116 -28.56 -11.07 -5.67
CA GLU A 116 -28.42 -11.83 -6.93
C GLU A 116 -29.66 -11.73 -7.82
N ARG A 117 -30.85 -11.60 -7.22
CA ARG A 117 -32.13 -11.45 -7.94
C ARG A 117 -32.23 -10.20 -8.81
N HIS A 118 -31.37 -9.21 -8.58
CA HIS A 118 -31.39 -7.91 -9.27
C HIS A 118 -30.14 -7.67 -10.12
N GLU A 119 -29.21 -8.63 -10.15
CA GLU A 119 -27.91 -8.48 -10.83
C GLU A 119 -28.05 -8.22 -12.31
N ASP A 120 -28.87 -9.00 -13.01
CA ASP A 120 -29.11 -8.82 -14.45
C ASP A 120 -29.55 -7.39 -14.77
N ALA A 121 -30.46 -6.84 -13.98
CA ALA A 121 -30.93 -5.47 -14.16
C ALA A 121 -29.82 -4.45 -13.90
N ILE A 122 -29.05 -4.61 -12.82
CA ILE A 122 -27.96 -3.71 -12.45
C ILE A 122 -26.82 -3.73 -13.48
N PHE A 123 -26.55 -4.89 -14.08
CA PHE A 123 -25.47 -5.04 -15.04
C PHE A 123 -25.85 -4.60 -16.46
N THR A 124 -27.08 -4.84 -16.88
CA THR A 124 -27.50 -4.69 -18.29
C THR A 124 -28.28 -3.42 -18.58
N LYS A 125 -29.01 -2.84 -17.61
CA LYS A 125 -29.84 -1.63 -17.85
C LYS A 125 -29.06 -0.30 -17.92
N PRO A 126 -28.01 -0.06 -17.11
CA PRO A 126 -27.27 1.22 -17.17
C PRO A 126 -26.42 1.36 -18.43
N ASP A 127 -26.30 2.59 -18.95
CA ASP A 127 -25.35 2.92 -20.01
C ASP A 127 -23.90 2.69 -19.52
N ARG A 128 -23.61 3.17 -18.30
CA ARG A 128 -22.41 2.88 -17.52
C ARG A 128 -22.78 2.74 -16.05
N ALA A 129 -22.14 1.80 -15.35
CA ALA A 129 -22.36 1.60 -13.93
C ALA A 129 -21.02 1.63 -13.19
N LEU A 130 -20.95 2.39 -12.11
CA LEU A 130 -19.85 2.41 -11.17
C LEU A 130 -20.22 1.63 -9.92
N PHE A 131 -19.28 0.88 -9.35
CA PHE A 131 -19.51 0.02 -8.20
C PHE A 131 -18.62 0.43 -7.04
N ILE A 132 -19.22 0.65 -5.87
CA ILE A 132 -18.47 0.92 -4.63
C ILE A 132 -18.98 -0.04 -3.58
N ASN A 133 -18.24 -1.12 -3.33
CA ASN A 133 -18.63 -2.19 -2.42
C ASN A 133 -17.41 -2.98 -1.96
N ASN A 134 -17.54 -3.77 -0.89
CA ASN A 134 -16.46 -4.59 -0.35
C ASN A 134 -16.64 -6.10 -0.67
N GLN A 135 -17.50 -6.45 -1.63
CA GLN A 135 -17.89 -7.84 -1.92
C GLN A 135 -17.45 -8.31 -3.31
N ASP A 136 -16.57 -7.56 -3.97
CA ASP A 136 -16.12 -7.84 -5.34
C ASP A 136 -17.29 -7.95 -6.35
N LYS A 137 -18.38 -7.19 -6.10
CA LYS A 137 -19.55 -7.16 -6.99
C LYS A 137 -19.41 -6.06 -8.03
N ALA A 138 -19.13 -6.43 -9.27
CA ALA A 138 -19.10 -5.54 -10.44
C ALA A 138 -19.62 -6.26 -11.70
N LYS A 139 -19.67 -5.59 -12.87
CA LYS A 139 -20.22 -6.24 -14.08
C LYS A 139 -19.37 -7.47 -14.47
N PRO A 140 -20.01 -8.57 -14.92
CA PRO A 140 -19.29 -9.73 -15.43
C PRO A 140 -18.27 -9.33 -16.50
N GLY A 141 -17.03 -9.78 -16.33
CA GLY A 141 -15.92 -9.45 -17.22
C GLY A 141 -15.09 -8.23 -16.82
N GLN A 142 -15.61 -7.31 -15.98
CA GLN A 142 -14.81 -6.18 -15.47
C GLN A 142 -13.74 -6.62 -14.47
N ILE A 143 -13.92 -7.78 -13.80
CA ILE A 143 -13.07 -8.18 -12.68
C ILE A 143 -12.06 -9.29 -12.98
N LYS A 144 -12.06 -9.83 -14.21
CA LYS A 144 -11.38 -11.09 -14.51
C LYS A 144 -9.85 -10.99 -14.46
N ASP A 145 -9.31 -9.82 -14.77
CA ASP A 145 -7.87 -9.67 -15.01
C ASP A 145 -7.20 -8.64 -14.08
N GLY A 146 -7.88 -8.23 -13.01
CA GLY A 146 -7.35 -7.35 -11.97
C GLY A 146 -7.47 -5.84 -12.23
N TYR A 147 -7.93 -5.40 -13.42
CA TYR A 147 -8.17 -3.99 -13.74
C TYR A 147 -9.63 -3.59 -13.51
N TYR A 148 -9.89 -2.59 -12.65
CA TYR A 148 -11.24 -2.24 -12.21
C TYR A 148 -11.58 -0.74 -12.38
N PRO A 149 -11.65 -0.21 -13.62
CA PRO A 149 -11.82 1.23 -13.88
C PRO A 149 -13.12 1.83 -13.36
N ASP A 150 -14.13 0.98 -13.16
CA ASP A 150 -15.48 1.35 -12.76
C ASP A 150 -15.86 0.76 -11.39
N ALA A 151 -14.89 0.27 -10.61
CA ALA A 151 -15.19 -0.33 -9.31
C ALA A 151 -14.14 -0.01 -8.26
N VAL A 152 -14.59 0.33 -7.04
CA VAL A 152 -13.73 0.42 -5.86
C VAL A 152 -14.14 -0.70 -4.91
N PHE A 153 -13.24 -1.66 -4.71
CA PHE A 153 -13.47 -2.79 -3.80
C PHE A 153 -13.05 -2.48 -2.37
N SER A 154 -13.86 -1.67 -1.69
CA SER A 154 -13.63 -1.25 -0.33
C SER A 154 -14.91 -0.84 0.39
N HIS A 155 -14.82 -0.54 1.68
CA HIS A 155 -15.98 -0.18 2.47
C HIS A 155 -16.56 1.16 1.99
N PRO A 156 -17.85 1.20 1.58
CA PRO A 156 -18.44 2.42 1.03
C PRO A 156 -18.52 3.57 2.04
N ASP A 157 -18.59 3.26 3.33
CA ASP A 157 -18.59 4.26 4.40
C ASP A 157 -17.28 5.06 4.46
N PHE A 158 -16.15 4.52 4.02
CA PHE A 158 -14.89 5.25 3.84
C PHE A 158 -14.78 5.88 2.45
N VAL A 159 -15.08 5.12 1.40
CA VAL A 159 -14.88 5.57 0.00
C VAL A 159 -15.80 6.74 -0.35
N ILE A 160 -17.08 6.69 0.01
CA ILE A 160 -18.05 7.74 -0.35
C ILE A 160 -17.65 9.10 0.23
N PRO A 161 -17.29 9.24 1.52
CA PRO A 161 -16.81 10.53 2.05
C PRO A 161 -15.52 11.05 1.40
N VAL A 162 -14.60 10.16 1.00
CA VAL A 162 -13.39 10.56 0.26
C VAL A 162 -13.77 11.15 -1.10
N ILE A 163 -14.67 10.48 -1.83
CA ILE A 163 -15.20 10.95 -3.11
C ILE A 163 -15.99 12.26 -2.92
N GLU A 164 -16.85 12.34 -1.90
CA GLU A 164 -17.63 13.54 -1.57
C GLU A 164 -16.68 14.73 -1.36
N ALA A 165 -15.63 14.57 -0.56
CA ALA A 165 -14.65 15.63 -0.30
C ALA A 165 -13.87 16.03 -1.57
N ALA A 166 -13.48 15.07 -2.42
CA ALA A 166 -12.81 15.37 -3.68
C ALA A 166 -13.73 16.12 -4.66
N LEU A 167 -14.98 15.67 -4.82
CA LEU A 167 -15.95 16.32 -5.71
C LEU A 167 -16.39 17.70 -5.21
N GLN A 168 -16.50 17.90 -3.89
CA GLN A 168 -16.77 19.22 -3.31
C GLN A 168 -15.70 20.24 -3.71
N GLU A 169 -14.43 19.83 -3.69
CA GLU A 169 -13.33 20.69 -4.14
C GLU A 169 -13.39 20.95 -5.65
N ARG A 170 -13.57 19.90 -6.47
CA ARG A 170 -13.54 20.03 -7.94
C ARG A 170 -14.73 20.79 -8.51
N VAL A 171 -15.92 20.61 -7.94
CA VAL A 171 -17.17 21.20 -8.46
C VAL A 171 -17.53 22.51 -7.75
N GLU A 172 -17.25 22.62 -6.45
CA GLU A 172 -17.69 23.75 -5.62
C GLU A 172 -16.52 24.61 -5.11
N GLY A 173 -15.26 24.20 -5.35
CA GLY A 173 -14.07 24.92 -4.87
C GLY A 173 -13.82 24.77 -3.37
N GLN A 174 -14.51 23.85 -2.69
CA GLN A 174 -14.38 23.64 -1.25
C GLN A 174 -13.27 22.63 -0.93
N GLU A 175 -12.07 23.14 -0.65
CA GLU A 175 -10.92 22.31 -0.27
C GLU A 175 -11.13 21.59 1.07
N THR A 176 -10.65 20.35 1.16
CA THR A 176 -10.59 19.60 2.42
C THR A 176 -9.21 18.97 2.59
N LYS A 177 -8.56 19.18 3.73
CA LYS A 177 -7.30 18.50 4.07
C LYS A 177 -7.55 17.07 4.53
N VAL A 178 -6.58 16.19 4.32
CA VAL A 178 -6.69 14.77 4.73
C VAL A 178 -6.83 14.65 6.25
N TYR A 179 -6.10 15.46 7.02
CA TYR A 179 -6.26 15.52 8.47
C TYR A 179 -7.70 15.81 8.91
N GLU A 180 -8.38 16.74 8.24
CA GLU A 180 -9.76 17.11 8.57
C GLU A 180 -10.74 16.01 8.17
N LEU A 181 -10.55 15.40 7.00
CA LEU A 181 -11.37 14.28 6.55
C LEU A 181 -11.32 13.13 7.56
N LEU A 182 -10.12 12.63 7.91
CA LEU A 182 -10.00 11.49 8.82
C LEU A 182 -10.56 11.80 10.22
N ARG A 183 -10.45 13.04 10.70
CA ARG A 183 -11.10 13.45 11.96
C ARG A 183 -12.62 13.44 11.89
N ARG A 184 -13.21 13.85 10.76
CA ARG A 184 -14.67 13.77 10.55
C ARG A 184 -15.14 12.32 10.51
N LEU A 185 -14.31 11.42 9.97
CA LEU A 185 -14.64 9.99 9.85
C LEU A 185 -14.58 9.21 11.16
N GLU A 186 -13.89 9.71 12.19
CA GLU A 186 -13.71 9.02 13.47
C GLU A 186 -15.03 8.64 14.17
N THR A 187 -16.09 9.42 13.96
CA THR A 187 -17.41 9.21 14.56
C THR A 187 -18.48 8.80 13.54
N ALA A 188 -18.10 8.50 12.30
CA ALA A 188 -19.05 8.31 11.20
C ALA A 188 -19.52 6.84 11.02
N GLY A 189 -18.95 5.88 11.74
CA GLY A 189 -19.28 4.46 11.55
C GLY A 189 -18.14 3.56 12.00
N GLU A 190 -18.37 2.24 11.96
CA GLU A 190 -17.40 1.28 12.46
C GLU A 190 -16.13 1.22 11.61
N HIS A 191 -16.22 1.07 10.29
CA HIS A 191 -15.03 0.95 9.43
C HIS A 191 -14.33 2.30 9.24
N THR A 192 -15.09 3.40 9.20
CA THR A 192 -14.54 4.77 9.19
C THR A 192 -13.82 5.10 10.49
N HIS A 193 -14.36 4.64 11.64
CA HIS A 193 -13.65 4.69 12.91
C HIS A 193 -12.36 3.87 12.85
N GLN A 194 -12.36 2.64 12.34
CA GLN A 194 -11.14 1.84 12.19
C GLN A 194 -10.07 2.58 11.36
N ALA A 195 -10.46 3.16 10.22
CA ALA A 195 -9.54 3.93 9.37
C ALA A 195 -9.01 5.20 10.06
N ALA A 196 -9.88 6.00 10.70
CA ALA A 196 -9.45 7.21 11.40
C ALA A 196 -8.58 6.88 12.62
N HIS A 197 -8.97 5.87 13.40
CA HIS A 197 -8.26 5.43 14.59
C HIS A 197 -6.88 4.86 14.25
N GLY A 198 -6.76 4.12 13.14
CA GLY A 198 -5.47 3.64 12.66
C GLY A 198 -4.51 4.78 12.33
N ALA A 199 -4.96 5.82 11.62
CA ALA A 199 -4.14 7.00 11.35
C ALA A 199 -3.72 7.72 12.65
N TYR A 200 -4.65 7.81 13.61
CA TYR A 200 -4.38 8.40 14.92
C TYR A 200 -3.33 7.61 15.72
N ILE A 201 -3.45 6.29 15.81
CA ILE A 201 -2.47 5.44 16.52
C ILE A 201 -1.11 5.47 15.83
N LEU A 202 -1.07 5.41 14.49
CA LEU A 202 0.17 5.58 13.73
C LEU A 202 0.84 6.93 14.03
N ASN A 203 0.07 8.02 14.00
CA ASN A 203 0.59 9.34 14.29
C ASN A 203 1.13 9.42 15.73
N LYS A 204 0.41 8.87 16.71
CA LYS A 204 0.87 8.82 18.10
C LYS A 204 2.15 8.00 18.26
N MET A 205 2.23 6.86 17.59
CA MET A 205 3.39 5.96 17.59
C MET A 205 4.65 6.64 17.03
N LEU A 206 4.55 7.36 15.90
CA LEU A 206 5.67 8.09 15.30
C LEU A 206 6.12 9.32 16.10
N HIS A 207 5.22 9.87 16.93
CA HIS A 207 5.48 11.06 17.74
C HIS A 207 5.85 10.77 19.19
N ASP A 208 5.88 9.50 19.60
CA ASP A 208 6.38 9.11 20.92
C ASP A 208 7.91 9.01 20.84
N PRO A 209 8.68 9.93 21.48
CA PRO A 209 10.13 9.92 21.42
C PRO A 209 10.77 8.68 22.07
N ALA A 210 10.02 7.96 22.91
CA ALA A 210 10.45 6.70 23.52
C ALA A 210 10.23 5.49 22.59
N CYS A 211 9.54 5.68 21.45
CA CYS A 211 9.15 4.60 20.57
C CYS A 211 10.06 4.47 19.35
N SER A 212 10.62 3.26 19.17
CA SER A 212 11.22 2.85 17.90
C SER A 212 10.19 2.13 17.04
N VAL A 213 9.90 2.69 15.88
CA VAL A 213 8.86 2.16 14.97
C VAL A 213 9.48 1.21 13.94
N ILE A 214 8.95 -0.02 13.89
CA ILE A 214 9.26 -1.01 12.87
C ILE A 214 8.13 -1.01 11.84
N MET A 215 8.44 -0.71 10.58
CA MET A 215 7.49 -0.81 9.48
C MET A 215 7.60 -2.19 8.82
N THR A 216 6.48 -2.81 8.47
CA THR A 216 6.46 -4.11 7.81
C THR A 216 5.61 -4.04 6.55
N ILE A 217 6.11 -4.61 5.45
CA ILE A 217 5.52 -4.41 4.12
C ILE A 217 5.55 -5.73 3.36
N SER A 218 4.37 -6.20 2.94
CA SER A 218 4.22 -7.46 2.19
C SER A 218 3.29 -7.35 0.97
N GLY A 219 2.39 -6.36 0.92
CA GLY A 219 1.63 -6.06 -0.29
C GLY A 219 2.50 -5.34 -1.32
N ALA A 220 2.13 -5.45 -2.60
CA ALA A 220 2.81 -4.89 -3.79
C ALA A 220 2.89 -3.34 -3.84
N MET A 221 3.18 -2.68 -2.72
CA MET A 221 3.19 -1.22 -2.56
C MET A 221 4.16 -0.52 -3.50
N THR A 222 5.31 -1.12 -3.78
CA THR A 222 6.33 -0.53 -4.66
C THR A 222 5.89 -0.53 -6.12
N ILE A 223 5.35 -1.65 -6.59
CA ILE A 223 4.70 -1.76 -7.91
C ILE A 223 3.45 -0.89 -7.99
N ALA A 224 2.71 -0.75 -6.88
CA ALA A 224 1.54 0.13 -6.79
C ALA A 224 1.87 1.62 -6.84
N GLN A 225 3.13 2.00 -7.10
CA GLN A 225 3.62 3.37 -7.14
C GLN A 225 3.55 4.09 -5.78
N LEU A 226 3.58 3.36 -4.67
CA LEU A 226 3.57 3.90 -3.30
C LEU A 226 4.95 3.90 -2.63
N SER A 227 6.03 3.71 -3.40
CA SER A 227 7.41 3.75 -2.88
C SER A 227 7.75 5.07 -2.19
N LEU A 228 7.27 6.20 -2.73
CA LEU A 228 7.49 7.51 -2.12
C LEU A 228 6.80 7.66 -0.76
N CYS A 229 5.61 7.06 -0.60
CA CYS A 229 4.93 7.01 0.70
C CYS A 229 5.78 6.26 1.74
N ILE A 230 6.45 5.17 1.36
CA ILE A 230 7.36 4.43 2.25
C ILE A 230 8.58 5.30 2.60
N SER A 231 9.18 5.95 1.60
CA SER A 231 10.31 6.84 1.80
C SER A 231 9.99 8.04 2.68
N ASP A 232 8.77 8.58 2.58
CA ASP A 232 8.31 9.66 3.45
C ASP A 232 8.21 9.20 4.91
N MET A 233 7.77 7.95 5.17
CA MET A 233 7.76 7.35 6.51
C MET A 233 9.16 7.17 7.12
N VAL A 234 10.16 6.88 6.29
CA VAL A 234 11.58 6.85 6.69
C VAL A 234 12.10 8.27 6.96
N ARG A 235 11.65 9.25 6.17
CA ARG A 235 12.16 10.61 6.20
C ARG A 235 11.52 11.51 7.26
N ILE A 236 10.36 11.14 7.81
CA ILE A 236 9.74 11.83 8.95
C ILE A 236 10.72 11.90 10.14
N PRO A 237 10.82 13.05 10.85
CA PRO A 237 11.57 13.12 12.12
C PRO A 237 11.02 12.13 13.15
N ASN A 238 11.89 11.34 13.78
CA ASN A 238 11.48 10.18 14.59
C ASN A 238 10.61 9.15 13.86
N GLY A 239 10.72 9.11 12.53
CA GLY A 239 10.05 8.14 11.68
C GLY A 239 10.54 6.71 11.90
N VAL A 240 10.29 5.87 10.90
CA VAL A 240 10.61 4.45 10.94
C VAL A 240 12.10 4.21 11.24
N LYS A 241 12.40 3.26 12.13
CA LYS A 241 13.76 2.87 12.55
C LYS A 241 14.24 1.58 11.91
N ALA A 242 13.30 0.76 11.42
CA ALA A 242 13.56 -0.48 10.71
C ALA A 242 12.42 -0.81 9.77
N ILE A 243 12.73 -1.40 8.62
CA ILE A 243 11.76 -1.96 7.68
C ILE A 243 11.97 -3.47 7.60
N ALA A 244 10.90 -4.26 7.71
CA ALA A 244 10.89 -5.65 7.28
C ALA A 244 10.03 -5.76 6.01
N SER A 245 10.56 -6.36 4.95
CA SER A 245 9.85 -6.52 3.68
C SER A 245 10.08 -7.89 3.04
N THR A 246 9.37 -8.18 1.94
CA THR A 246 9.76 -9.26 1.04
C THR A 246 10.87 -8.77 0.10
N GLY A 247 11.64 -9.69 -0.47
CA GLY A 247 12.74 -9.29 -1.35
C GLY A 247 12.22 -8.76 -2.68
N ALA A 248 11.13 -9.34 -3.21
CA ALA A 248 10.46 -8.87 -4.41
C ALA A 248 10.09 -7.39 -4.32
N LEU A 249 9.51 -6.94 -3.20
CA LEU A 249 9.17 -5.52 -3.03
C LEU A 249 10.37 -4.60 -3.11
N MET A 250 11.51 -5.02 -2.56
CA MET A 250 12.74 -4.24 -2.64
C MET A 250 13.34 -4.28 -4.04
N ALA A 251 13.28 -5.41 -4.75
CA ALA A 251 13.68 -5.53 -6.16
C ALA A 251 12.84 -4.60 -7.05
N HIS A 252 11.52 -4.78 -7.10
CA HIS A 252 10.62 -3.92 -7.89
C HIS A 252 10.70 -2.44 -7.45
N GLY A 253 10.94 -2.19 -6.16
CA GLY A 253 11.15 -0.85 -5.61
C GLY A 253 12.42 -0.16 -6.10
N LEU A 254 13.43 -0.90 -6.56
CA LEU A 254 14.63 -0.34 -7.15
C LEU A 254 14.38 0.32 -8.50
N ALA A 255 13.37 -0.12 -9.24
CA ALA A 255 13.02 0.47 -10.53
C ALA A 255 12.90 2.00 -10.42
N GLN A 256 12.16 2.50 -9.42
CA GLN A 256 12.04 3.94 -9.17
C GLN A 256 13.40 4.62 -8.90
N GLY A 257 14.28 3.96 -8.15
CA GLY A 257 15.61 4.49 -7.83
C GLY A 257 16.57 4.53 -9.02
N LEU A 258 16.30 3.74 -10.05
CA LEU A 258 17.05 3.68 -11.29
C LEU A 258 16.38 4.45 -12.43
N ASP A 259 15.36 5.27 -12.13
CA ASP A 259 14.56 6.02 -13.12
C ASP A 259 13.80 5.12 -14.13
N LEU A 260 13.48 3.90 -13.70
CA LEU A 260 12.68 2.94 -14.44
C LEU A 260 11.20 3.06 -14.07
N ARG A 261 10.34 2.62 -14.99
CA ARG A 261 8.89 2.79 -14.89
C ARG A 261 8.17 1.44 -14.88
N HIS A 262 7.01 1.46 -14.23
CA HIS A 262 5.98 0.44 -14.36
C HIS A 262 4.86 0.98 -15.26
N TYR A 263 4.02 0.11 -15.80
CA TYR A 263 3.04 0.48 -16.79
C TYR A 263 1.64 -0.03 -16.45
N LYS A 264 0.60 0.65 -16.92
CA LYS A 264 -0.78 0.17 -16.81
C LYS A 264 -0.93 -1.10 -17.64
N TYR A 265 -1.58 -2.10 -17.05
CA TYR A 265 -1.99 -3.30 -17.78
C TYR A 265 -3.24 -3.02 -18.62
N ASP A 266 -3.20 -3.46 -19.88
CA ASP A 266 -4.37 -3.50 -20.77
C ASP A 266 -5.01 -4.89 -20.69
N PRO A 267 -6.24 -5.03 -20.16
CA PRO A 267 -6.91 -6.34 -20.00
C PRO A 267 -7.22 -7.05 -21.32
N ARG A 268 -7.01 -6.41 -22.48
CA ARG A 268 -7.13 -7.06 -23.80
C ARG A 268 -5.92 -7.93 -24.14
N LEU A 269 -4.82 -7.81 -23.42
CA LEU A 269 -3.59 -8.58 -23.61
C LEU A 269 -3.62 -9.83 -22.72
N THR A 270 -3.42 -11.02 -23.29
CA THR A 270 -3.35 -12.25 -22.47
C THR A 270 -1.98 -12.41 -21.81
N ASP A 271 -1.90 -13.16 -20.72
CA ASP A 271 -0.64 -13.43 -20.02
C ASP A 271 0.41 -14.11 -20.93
N GLU A 272 0.00 -14.91 -21.92
CA GLU A 272 0.91 -15.48 -22.93
C GLU A 272 1.49 -14.42 -23.85
N VAL A 273 0.70 -13.41 -24.25
CA VAL A 273 1.19 -12.28 -25.03
C VAL A 273 2.19 -11.48 -24.21
N LEU A 274 1.86 -11.19 -22.94
CA LEU A 274 2.75 -10.47 -22.03
C LEU A 274 4.09 -11.20 -21.88
N LEU A 275 4.06 -12.52 -21.60
CA LEU A 275 5.27 -13.35 -21.50
C LEU A 275 6.11 -13.31 -22.79
N ALA A 276 5.47 -13.47 -23.95
CA ALA A 276 6.16 -13.43 -25.25
C ALA A 276 6.84 -12.07 -25.54
N HIS A 277 6.39 -11.00 -24.88
CA HIS A 277 6.95 -9.65 -25.03
C HIS A 277 7.86 -9.25 -23.86
N GLY A 278 8.12 -10.16 -22.91
CA GLY A 278 8.95 -9.87 -21.72
C GLY A 278 8.29 -8.87 -20.77
N LEU A 279 6.98 -8.96 -20.58
CA LEU A 279 6.22 -8.11 -19.68
C LEU A 279 5.67 -8.96 -18.53
N ASN A 280 6.14 -8.69 -17.31
CA ASN A 280 5.66 -9.36 -16.11
C ASN A 280 4.47 -8.62 -15.54
N ARG A 281 3.38 -9.35 -15.27
CA ARG A 281 2.15 -8.75 -14.72
C ARG A 281 2.05 -8.96 -13.22
N VAL A 282 1.76 -7.87 -12.51
CA VAL A 282 1.33 -7.89 -11.12
C VAL A 282 -0.03 -7.21 -11.06
N THR A 283 -1.06 -8.04 -11.03
CA THR A 283 -2.49 -7.66 -11.14
C THR A 283 -2.76 -6.72 -12.32
N ASP A 284 -2.82 -5.41 -12.11
CA ASP A 284 -3.19 -4.37 -13.07
C ASP A 284 -2.01 -3.47 -13.49
N THR A 285 -0.79 -3.95 -13.19
CA THR A 285 0.49 -3.31 -13.47
C THR A 285 1.41 -4.25 -14.25
N LEU A 286 2.20 -3.69 -15.17
CA LEU A 286 3.22 -4.37 -15.95
C LEU A 286 4.61 -3.86 -15.60
N GLU A 287 5.56 -4.77 -15.51
CA GLU A 287 7.00 -4.50 -15.37
C GLU A 287 7.76 -5.18 -16.50
N PRO A 288 8.47 -4.42 -17.37
CA PRO A 288 9.31 -5.01 -18.40
C PRO A 288 10.49 -5.78 -17.81
N GLU A 289 10.82 -6.93 -18.39
CA GLU A 289 12.00 -7.73 -18.02
C GLU A 289 13.32 -6.92 -18.08
N THR A 290 13.39 -5.95 -19.00
CA THR A 290 14.53 -5.03 -19.14
C THR A 290 14.77 -4.17 -17.89
N ASN A 291 13.79 -4.04 -16.99
CA ASN A 291 14.01 -3.39 -15.70
C ASN A 291 14.93 -4.25 -14.81
N PHE A 292 14.76 -5.58 -14.82
CA PHE A 292 15.58 -6.49 -14.02
C PHE A 292 17.03 -6.53 -14.49
N ASP A 293 17.30 -6.36 -15.79
CA ASP A 293 18.67 -6.22 -16.31
C ASP A 293 19.42 -5.05 -15.65
N GLN A 294 18.76 -3.90 -15.45
CA GLN A 294 19.37 -2.73 -14.81
C GLN A 294 19.43 -2.86 -13.28
N ILE A 295 18.47 -3.58 -12.68
CA ILE A 295 18.52 -3.92 -11.26
C ILE A 295 19.71 -4.86 -10.98
N ASP A 296 19.98 -5.83 -11.86
CA ASP A 296 21.14 -6.73 -11.77
C ASP A 296 22.45 -5.93 -11.78
N ASP A 297 22.57 -4.87 -12.60
CA ASP A 297 23.75 -4.00 -12.58
C ASP A 297 23.98 -3.34 -11.20
N ALA A 298 22.93 -2.82 -10.57
CA ALA A 298 23.01 -2.26 -9.23
C ALA A 298 23.38 -3.34 -8.19
N MET A 299 22.80 -4.54 -8.32
CA MET A 299 23.11 -5.69 -7.49
C MET A 299 24.56 -6.13 -7.62
N ARG A 300 25.09 -6.27 -8.84
CA ARG A 300 26.50 -6.61 -9.09
C ARG A 300 27.45 -5.59 -8.47
N HIS A 301 27.10 -4.30 -8.49
CA HIS A 301 27.91 -3.27 -7.81
C HIS A 301 27.87 -3.44 -6.29
N ALA A 302 26.69 -3.66 -5.70
CA ALA A 302 26.55 -3.91 -4.27
C ALA A 302 27.31 -5.18 -3.83
N LEU A 303 27.21 -6.27 -4.60
CA LEU A 303 27.82 -7.55 -4.24
C LEU A 303 29.34 -7.54 -4.27
N LYS A 304 29.97 -6.69 -5.10
CA LYS A 304 31.44 -6.47 -5.10
C LYS A 304 31.99 -5.97 -3.77
N THR A 305 31.14 -5.43 -2.88
CA THR A 305 31.56 -5.00 -1.53
C THR A 305 31.77 -6.16 -0.56
N PHE A 306 31.33 -7.38 -0.93
CA PHE A 306 31.44 -8.57 -0.10
C PHE A 306 32.42 -9.57 -0.72
N ASN A 307 33.25 -10.19 0.13
CA ASN A 307 34.30 -11.13 -0.29
C ASN A 307 34.01 -12.61 0.08
N GLY A 308 32.85 -12.87 0.68
CA GLY A 308 32.44 -14.21 1.14
C GLY A 308 33.18 -14.74 2.38
N GLU A 309 34.07 -13.97 3.02
CA GLU A 309 34.85 -14.42 4.19
C GLU A 309 33.98 -14.75 5.41
N ARG A 310 32.90 -14.00 5.58
CA ARG A 310 31.87 -14.24 6.59
C ARG A 310 30.47 -14.24 5.96
N PRO A 311 29.49 -14.90 6.59
CA PRO A 311 28.09 -14.68 6.26
C PRO A 311 27.71 -13.20 6.46
N ILE A 312 26.77 -12.74 5.65
CA ILE A 312 26.19 -11.40 5.70
C ILE A 312 24.69 -11.47 5.97
N ALA A 313 24.12 -10.40 6.49
CA ALA A 313 22.69 -10.26 6.71
C ALA A 313 21.98 -9.68 5.47
N SER A 314 20.66 -9.84 5.35
CA SER A 314 19.92 -9.25 4.22
C SER A 314 19.92 -7.72 4.28
N TRP A 315 19.93 -7.13 5.48
CA TRP A 315 20.03 -5.67 5.63
C TRP A 315 21.36 -5.10 5.14
N GLU A 316 22.44 -5.88 5.19
CA GLU A 316 23.75 -5.46 4.68
C GLU A 316 23.73 -5.35 3.15
N VAL A 317 23.09 -6.31 2.47
CA VAL A 317 22.90 -6.27 1.01
C VAL A 317 22.07 -5.05 0.62
N ASN A 318 20.90 -4.87 1.25
CA ASN A 318 20.04 -3.71 0.98
C ASN A 318 20.73 -2.37 1.26
N ARG A 319 21.56 -2.30 2.30
CA ARG A 319 22.35 -1.12 2.62
C ARG A 319 23.41 -0.82 1.55
N ALA A 320 24.08 -1.84 1.03
CA ALA A 320 25.06 -1.68 -0.05
C ALA A 320 24.40 -1.17 -1.35
N ILE A 321 23.18 -1.64 -1.67
CA ILE A 321 22.41 -1.10 -2.80
C ILE A 321 22.01 0.37 -2.54
N GLY A 322 21.55 0.69 -1.32
CA GLY A 322 21.24 2.06 -0.92
C GLY A 322 22.43 3.00 -1.05
N GLN A 323 23.63 2.53 -0.68
CA GLN A 323 24.88 3.26 -0.89
C GLN A 323 25.20 3.45 -2.38
N PHE A 324 25.06 2.40 -3.20
CA PHE A 324 25.25 2.50 -4.64
C PHE A 324 24.36 3.60 -5.26
N LEU A 325 23.08 3.64 -4.88
CA LEU A 325 22.15 4.68 -5.32
C LEU A 325 22.55 6.07 -4.82
N HIS A 326 23.06 6.19 -3.58
CA HIS A 326 23.57 7.45 -3.06
C HIS A 326 24.73 7.99 -3.90
N ASP A 327 25.69 7.11 -4.24
CA ASP A 327 26.93 7.49 -4.91
C ASP A 327 26.73 7.75 -6.42
N HIS A 328 25.82 7.01 -7.08
CA HIS A 328 25.70 7.01 -8.55
C HIS A 328 24.37 7.58 -9.08
N HIS A 329 23.32 7.68 -8.25
CA HIS A 329 22.00 8.15 -8.66
C HIS A 329 21.52 9.34 -7.79
N PRO A 330 22.13 10.53 -7.93
CA PRO A 330 21.85 11.68 -7.08
C PRO A 330 20.39 12.18 -7.18
N GLY A 331 19.67 11.90 -8.27
CA GLY A 331 18.24 12.21 -8.42
C GLY A 331 17.29 11.34 -7.59
N SER A 332 17.79 10.23 -7.04
CA SER A 332 16.96 9.17 -6.44
C SER A 332 16.85 9.24 -4.91
N GLU A 333 16.91 10.44 -4.32
CA GLU A 333 16.96 10.67 -2.86
C GLU A 333 15.79 10.06 -2.08
N ARG A 334 14.68 9.84 -2.79
CA ARG A 334 13.45 9.25 -2.24
C ARG A 334 13.22 7.82 -2.71
N ALA A 335 14.20 7.16 -3.33
CA ALA A 335 14.17 5.72 -3.48
C ALA A 335 14.30 5.07 -2.10
N ILE A 336 13.56 3.98 -1.85
CA ILE A 336 13.43 3.39 -0.50
C ILE A 336 14.79 3.03 0.09
N LEU A 337 15.62 2.28 -0.65
CA LEU A 337 16.91 1.82 -0.14
C LEU A 337 17.92 2.96 0.02
N ARG A 338 17.89 3.99 -0.84
CA ARG A 338 18.71 5.19 -0.64
C ARG A 338 18.27 5.99 0.57
N ALA A 339 16.96 6.26 0.70
CA ALA A 339 16.42 6.99 1.85
C ALA A 339 16.70 6.25 3.16
N ALA A 340 16.63 4.92 3.17
CA ALA A 340 16.98 4.10 4.31
C ALA A 340 18.49 4.18 4.63
N TYR A 341 19.37 4.10 3.62
CA TYR A 341 20.81 4.30 3.78
C TYR A 341 21.14 5.67 4.38
N ASP A 342 20.59 6.75 3.81
CA ASP A 342 20.81 8.13 4.24
C ASP A 342 20.34 8.39 5.68
N ARG A 343 19.33 7.64 6.14
CA ARG A 343 18.76 7.77 7.50
C ARG A 343 19.24 6.70 8.48
N GLY A 344 20.13 5.80 8.06
CA GLY A 344 20.61 4.71 8.90
C GLY A 344 19.52 3.71 9.31
N VAL A 345 18.48 3.54 8.49
CA VAL A 345 17.38 2.60 8.70
C VAL A 345 17.73 1.26 8.05
N ALA A 346 17.70 0.18 8.83
CA ALA A 346 17.92 -1.16 8.31
C ALA A 346 16.67 -1.69 7.57
N VAL A 347 16.89 -2.32 6.41
CA VAL A 347 15.83 -2.95 5.60
C VAL A 347 16.08 -4.46 5.54
N TYR A 348 15.30 -5.21 6.30
CA TYR A 348 15.41 -6.66 6.41
C TYR A 348 14.51 -7.38 5.41
N VAL A 349 14.99 -8.49 4.88
CA VAL A 349 14.24 -9.43 4.05
C VAL A 349 14.40 -10.84 4.62
N PRO A 350 13.52 -11.26 5.55
CA PRO A 350 13.71 -12.51 6.28
C PRO A 350 13.56 -13.77 5.40
N ALA A 351 12.86 -13.65 4.26
CA ALA A 351 12.75 -14.69 3.25
C ALA A 351 13.54 -14.29 1.99
N PHE A 352 14.85 -14.04 2.14
CA PHE A 352 15.69 -13.44 1.10
C PHE A 352 15.75 -14.25 -0.20
N VAL A 353 15.84 -15.58 -0.10
CA VAL A 353 15.94 -16.47 -1.26
C VAL A 353 14.68 -16.48 -2.13
N ASP A 354 13.55 -16.01 -1.61
CA ASP A 354 12.27 -15.87 -2.33
C ASP A 354 12.17 -14.47 -2.94
N SER A 355 13.15 -14.13 -3.79
CA SER A 355 13.19 -12.86 -4.51
C SER A 355 14.21 -12.83 -5.63
N GLU A 356 14.07 -11.85 -6.52
CA GLU A 356 15.01 -11.49 -7.57
C GLU A 356 16.37 -11.13 -6.99
N LEU A 357 16.42 -10.40 -5.86
CA LEU A 357 17.69 -10.13 -5.15
C LEU A 357 18.39 -11.43 -4.71
N GLY A 358 17.60 -12.43 -4.29
CA GLY A 358 18.09 -13.76 -3.94
C GLY A 358 18.62 -14.53 -5.16
N ASN A 359 17.93 -14.42 -6.29
CA ASN A 359 18.36 -14.99 -7.57
C ASN A 359 19.68 -14.37 -8.03
N ASP A 360 19.84 -13.05 -7.94
CA ASP A 360 21.05 -12.34 -8.35
C ASP A 360 22.26 -12.76 -7.49
N VAL A 361 22.08 -12.92 -6.17
CA VAL A 361 23.12 -13.48 -5.30
C VAL A 361 23.49 -14.91 -5.72
N ASN A 362 22.52 -15.73 -6.12
CA ASN A 362 22.79 -17.09 -6.58
C ASN A 362 23.62 -17.08 -7.88
N VAL A 363 23.21 -16.29 -8.88
CA VAL A 363 23.90 -16.15 -10.16
C VAL A 363 25.33 -15.65 -9.93
N HIS A 364 25.49 -14.61 -9.12
CA HIS A 364 26.80 -14.07 -8.74
C HIS A 364 27.69 -15.13 -8.08
N ASN A 365 27.13 -15.95 -7.17
CA ASN A 365 27.87 -17.04 -6.54
C ASN A 365 28.32 -18.10 -7.55
N ARG A 366 27.47 -18.46 -8.54
CA ARG A 366 27.85 -19.40 -9.60
C ARG A 366 28.98 -18.84 -10.48
N GLU A 367 29.03 -17.52 -10.69
CA GLU A 367 30.12 -16.86 -11.41
C GLU A 367 31.43 -16.88 -10.59
N ILE A 368 31.36 -16.52 -9.31
CA ILE A 368 32.51 -16.52 -8.40
C ILE A 368 33.13 -17.91 -8.28
N GLU A 369 32.31 -18.96 -8.13
CA GLU A 369 32.77 -20.35 -8.03
C GLU A 369 33.57 -20.78 -9.28
N LYS A 370 33.18 -20.34 -10.48
CA LYS A 370 33.95 -20.60 -11.73
C LYS A 370 35.34 -19.97 -11.70
N SER A 371 35.51 -18.87 -10.97
CA SER A 371 36.78 -18.19 -10.76
C SER A 371 37.54 -18.64 -9.50
N ALA A 372 37.10 -19.73 -8.87
CA ALA A 372 37.62 -20.24 -7.59
C ALA A 372 37.57 -19.23 -6.43
N GLY A 373 36.67 -18.25 -6.50
CA GLY A 373 36.40 -17.33 -5.40
C GLY A 373 35.44 -17.93 -4.36
N ARG A 374 35.20 -17.19 -3.28
CA ARG A 374 34.38 -17.64 -2.16
C ARG A 374 32.93 -17.14 -2.30
N PRO A 375 31.92 -18.02 -2.31
CA PRO A 375 30.53 -17.59 -2.45
C PRO A 375 30.05 -16.81 -1.22
N ILE A 376 29.17 -15.85 -1.46
CA ILE A 376 28.47 -15.07 -0.45
C ILE A 376 27.38 -15.94 0.20
N ILE A 377 27.33 -15.96 1.52
CA ILE A 377 26.27 -16.62 2.29
C ILE A 377 25.43 -15.53 2.96
N VAL A 378 24.17 -15.41 2.55
CA VAL A 378 23.20 -14.56 3.26
C VAL A 378 22.58 -15.37 4.39
N ASN A 379 22.91 -15.02 5.63
CA ASN A 379 22.39 -15.64 6.84
C ASN A 379 21.37 -14.71 7.52
N THR A 380 20.09 -15.05 7.37
CA THR A 380 18.98 -14.27 7.92
C THR A 380 18.88 -14.31 9.45
N GLU A 381 19.62 -15.20 10.14
CA GLU A 381 19.73 -15.13 11.60
C GLU A 381 20.51 -13.89 12.06
N LEU A 382 21.41 -13.37 11.23
CA LEU A 382 22.11 -12.10 11.51
C LEU A 382 21.14 -10.91 11.47
N ASP A 383 20.09 -10.98 10.67
CA ASP A 383 19.00 -9.98 10.71
C ASP A 383 18.28 -10.02 12.06
N THR A 384 18.02 -11.23 12.59
CA THR A 384 17.33 -11.43 13.88
C THR A 384 18.13 -10.82 15.02
N LEU A 385 19.45 -11.05 15.03
CA LEU A 385 20.35 -10.49 16.04
C LEU A 385 20.41 -8.95 15.96
N HIS A 386 20.56 -8.41 14.75
CA HIS A 386 20.61 -6.95 14.55
C HIS A 386 19.27 -6.28 14.91
N LEU A 387 18.13 -6.89 14.61
CA LEU A 387 16.82 -6.39 15.03
C LEU A 387 16.63 -6.48 16.55
N MET A 388 17.12 -7.56 17.19
CA MET A 388 17.05 -7.72 18.63
C MET A 388 17.77 -6.56 19.34
N ASP A 389 18.93 -6.12 18.83
CA ASP A 389 19.66 -4.98 19.39
C ASP A 389 18.82 -3.69 19.36
N LEU A 390 18.12 -3.41 18.25
CA LEU A 390 17.18 -2.29 18.18
C LEU A 390 16.07 -2.43 19.22
N VAL A 391 15.47 -3.61 19.35
CA VAL A 391 14.34 -3.87 20.25
C VAL A 391 14.74 -3.71 21.72
N VAL A 392 15.86 -4.30 22.14
CA VAL A 392 16.34 -4.28 23.53
C VAL A 392 16.74 -2.86 23.96
N ASN A 393 17.36 -2.10 23.06
CA ASN A 393 17.79 -0.72 23.33
C ASN A 393 16.66 0.31 23.23
N SER A 394 15.45 -0.10 22.83
CA SER A 394 14.28 0.77 22.78
C SER A 394 13.50 0.72 24.09
N GLU A 395 13.03 1.88 24.55
CA GLU A 395 12.13 1.97 25.70
C GLU A 395 10.74 1.42 25.35
N LYS A 396 10.22 1.81 24.17
CA LYS A 396 9.02 1.24 23.57
C LYS A 396 9.31 0.82 22.13
N ILE A 397 8.62 -0.22 21.69
CA ILE A 397 8.62 -0.65 20.30
C ILE A 397 7.20 -0.55 19.73
N GLY A 398 7.11 -0.05 18.50
CA GLY A 398 5.88 0.10 17.75
C GLY A 398 5.96 -0.66 16.43
N ILE A 399 4.83 -1.16 15.93
CA ILE A 399 4.76 -1.83 14.63
C ILE A 399 3.71 -1.22 13.71
N PHE A 400 4.15 -0.75 12.55
CA PHE A 400 3.26 -0.33 11.47
C PHE A 400 3.27 -1.39 10.36
N THR A 401 2.12 -1.95 10.02
CA THR A 401 2.03 -3.09 9.10
C THR A 401 1.18 -2.75 7.88
N LEU A 402 1.74 -2.99 6.69
CA LEU A 402 1.07 -3.00 5.40
C LEU A 402 1.03 -4.45 4.87
N GLY A 403 -0.14 -5.09 5.00
CA GLY A 403 -0.35 -6.51 4.71
C GLY A 403 -0.07 -7.44 5.89
N GLY A 404 0.58 -8.58 5.63
CA GLY A 404 0.87 -9.62 6.62
C GLY A 404 2.14 -10.44 6.32
N GLY A 405 1.99 -11.76 6.33
CA GLY A 405 3.05 -12.70 5.97
C GLY A 405 4.31 -12.66 6.86
N VAL A 406 5.42 -13.11 6.27
CA VAL A 406 6.74 -13.12 6.93
C VAL A 406 7.17 -11.73 7.40
N PRO A 407 7.04 -10.65 6.61
CA PRO A 407 7.44 -9.31 7.05
C PRO A 407 6.77 -8.84 8.33
N ARG A 408 5.51 -9.23 8.55
CA ARG A 408 4.79 -8.91 9.80
C ARG A 408 5.21 -9.81 10.96
N ASN A 409 5.25 -11.13 10.75
CA ASN A 409 5.45 -12.07 11.84
C ASN A 409 6.91 -12.13 12.33
N TRP A 410 7.89 -12.01 11.42
CA TRP A 410 9.31 -12.08 11.75
C TRP A 410 9.74 -11.08 12.83
N PRO A 411 9.49 -9.75 12.71
CA PRO A 411 9.90 -8.82 13.75
C PRO A 411 9.13 -9.03 15.06
N GLN A 412 7.90 -9.56 14.99
CA GLN A 412 7.14 -9.91 16.19
C GLN A 412 7.70 -11.12 16.93
N ASN A 413 8.44 -12.00 16.24
CA ASN A 413 9.04 -13.19 16.86
C ASN A 413 10.26 -12.87 17.74
N ILE A 414 10.76 -11.62 17.74
CA ILE A 414 11.83 -11.20 18.64
C ILE A 414 11.41 -11.36 20.11
N ALA A 415 10.17 -11.05 20.46
CA ALA A 415 9.67 -11.20 21.83
C ALA A 415 9.75 -12.66 22.34
N PRO A 416 9.13 -13.66 21.67
CA PRO A 416 9.28 -15.06 22.10
C PRO A 416 10.72 -15.57 21.96
N TYR A 417 11.52 -15.08 21.00
CA TYR A 417 12.93 -15.43 20.88
C TYR A 417 13.74 -15.02 22.12
N ILE A 418 13.57 -13.78 22.60
CA ILE A 418 14.19 -13.29 23.84
C ILE A 418 13.79 -14.17 25.04
N THR A 419 12.49 -14.49 25.18
CA THR A 419 12.01 -15.38 26.24
C THR A 419 12.66 -16.76 26.17
N LEU A 420 12.85 -17.32 24.96
CA LEU A 420 13.52 -18.61 24.79
C LEU A 420 15.01 -18.54 25.17
N ARG A 421 15.71 -17.47 24.82
CA ARG A 421 17.11 -17.25 25.20
C ARG A 421 17.27 -17.18 26.72
N ASN A 422 16.46 -16.36 27.39
CA ASN A 422 16.49 -16.26 28.85
C ASN A 422 16.20 -17.62 29.53
N LYS A 423 15.17 -18.34 29.05
CA LYS A 423 14.77 -19.63 29.65
C LYS A 423 15.74 -20.79 29.37
N ARG A 424 16.26 -20.89 28.14
CA ARG A 424 17.05 -22.05 27.71
C ARG A 424 18.55 -21.85 27.87
N LEU A 425 19.01 -20.60 27.77
CA LEU A 425 20.43 -20.26 27.86
C LEU A 425 20.79 -19.57 29.19
N GLY A 426 19.81 -19.21 30.02
CA GLY A 426 20.05 -18.56 31.31
C GLY A 426 20.53 -17.12 31.19
N GLU A 427 20.24 -16.47 30.06
CA GLU A 427 20.57 -15.07 29.83
C GLU A 427 19.59 -14.12 30.54
N ASP A 428 20.01 -12.86 30.72
CA ASP A 428 19.21 -11.79 31.34
C ASP A 428 18.95 -10.67 30.33
N ILE A 429 18.27 -11.01 29.24
CA ILE A 429 17.91 -10.05 28.20
C ILE A 429 16.57 -9.38 28.59
N PRO A 430 16.47 -8.04 28.56
CA PRO A 430 15.22 -7.34 28.81
C PRO A 430 14.09 -7.79 27.88
N GLU A 431 12.98 -8.29 28.43
CA GLU A 431 11.79 -8.59 27.63
C GLU A 431 11.14 -7.29 27.14
N ARG A 432 10.70 -7.31 25.88
CA ARG A 432 10.06 -6.18 25.20
C ARG A 432 8.84 -6.67 24.43
N LYS A 433 7.74 -5.94 24.58
CA LYS A 433 6.48 -6.16 23.88
C LYS A 433 6.14 -4.92 23.08
N PHE A 434 5.40 -5.08 21.99
CA PHE A 434 4.90 -3.94 21.24
C PHE A 434 3.92 -3.13 22.09
N SER A 435 4.19 -1.83 22.23
CA SER A 435 3.33 -0.86 22.94
C SER A 435 2.40 -0.13 21.98
N TYR A 436 2.71 -0.14 20.69
CA TYR A 436 1.89 0.44 19.64
C TYR A 436 1.77 -0.52 18.46
N GLY A 437 0.60 -0.52 17.81
CA GLY A 437 0.44 -1.20 16.54
C GLY A 437 -0.63 -0.58 15.66
N THR A 438 -0.35 -0.47 14.37
CA THR A 438 -1.37 -0.17 13.36
C THR A 438 -1.15 -1.11 12.20
N ARG A 439 -2.19 -1.86 11.82
CA ARG A 439 -2.14 -2.79 10.70
C ARG A 439 -3.21 -2.47 9.68
N ILE A 440 -2.79 -2.25 8.43
CA ILE A 440 -3.66 -2.15 7.26
C ILE A 440 -3.55 -3.47 6.48
N CYS A 441 -4.57 -4.31 6.58
CA CYS A 441 -4.59 -5.61 5.91
C CYS A 441 -6.03 -6.14 5.86
N PRO A 442 -6.55 -6.48 4.68
CA PRO A 442 -7.94 -6.92 4.52
C PRO A 442 -8.19 -8.35 5.05
N ASP A 443 -7.12 -9.10 5.36
CA ASP A 443 -7.22 -10.51 5.72
C ASP A 443 -7.98 -10.74 7.04
N ALA A 444 -9.02 -11.57 6.96
CA ALA A 444 -9.88 -11.89 8.08
C ALA A 444 -9.28 -12.99 8.99
N PRO A 445 -9.50 -12.92 10.32
CA PRO A 445 -9.02 -13.95 11.25
C PRO A 445 -9.51 -15.37 10.96
N LYS A 446 -10.71 -15.51 10.37
CA LYS A 446 -11.37 -16.81 10.11
C LYS A 446 -10.58 -17.77 9.22
N TYR A 447 -9.64 -17.26 8.43
CA TYR A 447 -8.81 -18.09 7.55
C TYR A 447 -7.61 -18.73 8.28
N GLY A 448 -7.34 -18.32 9.53
CA GLY A 448 -6.34 -18.97 10.40
C GLY A 448 -4.88 -18.76 10.00
N HIS A 449 -4.57 -17.94 8.99
CA HIS A 449 -3.21 -17.61 8.61
C HIS A 449 -2.68 -16.37 9.33
N LEU A 450 -1.35 -16.24 9.40
CA LEU A 450 -0.65 -15.16 10.12
C LEU A 450 -1.04 -13.75 9.67
N SER A 451 -1.35 -13.57 8.39
CA SER A 451 -1.80 -12.28 7.89
C SER A 451 -3.16 -11.87 8.46
N GLY A 452 -4.03 -12.79 8.89
CA GLY A 452 -5.31 -12.48 9.57
C GLY A 452 -5.21 -12.40 11.10
N CYS A 453 -4.08 -12.80 11.69
CA CYS A 453 -3.89 -12.89 13.15
C CYS A 453 -4.05 -11.53 13.85
N THR A 454 -4.88 -11.46 14.89
CA THR A 454 -5.16 -10.20 15.60
C THR A 454 -4.04 -9.79 16.55
N TYR A 455 -3.97 -8.51 16.91
CA TYR A 455 -3.05 -8.06 17.99
C TYR A 455 -3.36 -8.74 19.33
N ARG A 456 -4.65 -8.98 19.62
CA ARG A 456 -5.08 -9.72 20.81
C ARG A 456 -4.54 -11.15 20.83
N GLU A 457 -4.61 -11.84 19.70
CA GLU A 457 -4.01 -13.17 19.54
C GLU A 457 -2.49 -13.12 19.73
N GLY A 458 -1.81 -12.14 19.13
CA GLY A 458 -0.39 -11.89 19.32
C GLY A 458 0.02 -11.67 20.78
N GLY A 459 -0.85 -11.09 21.59
CA GLY A 459 -0.65 -10.95 23.03
C GLY A 459 -0.57 -12.30 23.78
N SER A 460 -1.26 -13.34 23.30
CA SER A 460 -1.17 -14.69 23.91
C SER A 460 0.23 -15.32 23.75
N TRP A 461 0.97 -14.88 22.73
CA TRP A 461 2.36 -15.25 22.46
C TRP A 461 3.37 -14.33 23.16
N GLY A 462 2.91 -13.39 23.99
CA GLY A 462 3.77 -12.42 24.65
C GLY A 462 4.30 -11.32 23.73
N LYS A 463 3.81 -11.21 22.48
CA LYS A 463 4.29 -10.24 21.49
C LYS A 463 3.78 -8.82 21.78
N MET A 464 2.54 -8.71 22.23
CA MET A 464 1.83 -7.44 22.41
C MET A 464 1.62 -7.13 23.90
N ASP A 465 1.81 -5.88 24.30
CA ASP A 465 1.41 -5.40 25.63
C ASP A 465 -0.10 -5.11 25.63
N LEU A 466 -0.91 -6.12 25.98
CA LEU A 466 -2.37 -5.99 25.99
C LEU A 466 -2.92 -5.09 27.12
N GLU A 467 -2.11 -4.75 28.12
CA GLU A 467 -2.55 -3.96 29.27
C GLU A 467 -2.38 -2.46 29.01
N LYS A 468 -1.21 -2.06 28.47
CA LYS A 468 -0.84 -0.66 28.28
C LYS A 468 -0.70 -0.25 26.82
N GLY A 469 -0.63 -1.22 25.91
CA GLY A 469 -0.44 -0.97 24.50
C GLY A 469 -1.68 -0.43 23.80
N GLN A 470 -1.47 0.23 22.65
CA GLN A 470 -2.53 0.78 21.82
C GLN A 470 -2.42 0.23 20.40
N PHE A 471 -3.48 -0.44 19.95
CA PHE A 471 -3.47 -1.18 18.70
C PHE A 471 -4.70 -0.85 17.85
N ALA A 472 -4.49 -0.69 16.55
CA ALA A 472 -5.54 -0.47 15.57
C ALA A 472 -5.46 -1.52 14.45
N GLU A 473 -6.59 -2.19 14.20
CA GLU A 473 -6.76 -3.15 13.11
C GLU A 473 -7.64 -2.51 12.03
N VAL A 474 -7.07 -2.37 10.83
CA VAL A 474 -7.68 -1.66 9.71
C VAL A 474 -7.85 -2.67 8.58
N LEU A 475 -9.06 -3.20 8.44
CA LEU A 475 -9.38 -4.25 7.47
C LEU A 475 -9.66 -3.67 6.07
N PHE A 476 -8.64 -3.04 5.51
CA PHE A 476 -8.70 -2.37 4.20
C PHE A 476 -7.54 -2.79 3.31
N ASP A 477 -7.72 -2.61 2.00
CA ASP A 477 -6.61 -2.56 1.06
C ASP A 477 -5.65 -1.43 1.44
N ALA A 478 -4.38 -1.80 1.63
CA ALA A 478 -3.31 -0.88 1.95
C ALA A 478 -3.09 0.15 0.84
N THR A 479 -3.28 -0.21 -0.43
CA THR A 479 -3.04 0.72 -1.55
C THR A 479 -3.98 1.92 -1.48
N LEU A 480 -5.22 1.67 -1.05
CA LEU A 480 -6.27 2.67 -0.93
C LEU A 480 -6.08 3.57 0.29
N ILE A 481 -5.80 3.01 1.48
CA ILE A 481 -5.77 3.79 2.73
C ILE A 481 -4.39 4.37 3.06
N PHE A 482 -3.30 3.67 2.74
CA PHE A 482 -1.96 4.08 3.14
C PHE A 482 -1.58 5.51 2.73
N PRO A 483 -1.91 5.99 1.50
CA PRO A 483 -1.66 7.38 1.11
C PRO A 483 -2.27 8.41 2.07
N PHE A 484 -3.50 8.16 2.53
CA PHE A 484 -4.17 9.05 3.49
C PHE A 484 -3.50 9.05 4.86
N TYR A 485 -2.93 7.92 5.29
CA TYR A 485 -2.22 7.83 6.57
C TYR A 485 -0.91 8.62 6.53
N VAL A 486 -0.11 8.46 5.47
CA VAL A 486 1.12 9.24 5.32
C VAL A 486 0.78 10.73 5.25
N LYS A 487 -0.23 11.11 4.44
CA LYS A 487 -0.63 12.50 4.32
C LYS A 487 -1.19 13.08 5.63
N TYR A 488 -1.92 12.28 6.42
CA TYR A 488 -2.37 12.69 7.76
C TYR A 488 -1.20 13.05 8.69
N VAL A 489 -0.15 12.22 8.70
CA VAL A 489 1.06 12.47 9.51
C VAL A 489 1.81 13.70 9.00
N MET A 490 1.94 13.88 7.69
CA MET A 490 2.55 15.06 7.08
C MET A 490 1.79 16.34 7.45
N ASP A 491 0.47 16.36 7.29
CA ASP A 491 -0.39 17.50 7.64
C ASP A 491 -0.28 17.83 9.14
N PHE A 492 -0.19 16.81 10.01
CA PHE A 492 -0.01 17.01 11.44
C PHE A 492 1.34 17.66 11.78
N ASN A 493 2.42 17.23 11.12
CA ASN A 493 3.75 17.80 11.29
C ASN A 493 3.82 19.27 10.85
N GLU A 494 3.21 19.59 9.71
CA GLU A 494 3.12 20.98 9.22
C GLU A 494 2.40 21.88 10.22
N ARG A 495 1.34 21.40 10.88
CA ARG A 495 0.59 22.16 11.89
C ARG A 495 1.34 22.38 13.19
N LYS A 496 2.31 21.53 13.54
CA LYS A 496 3.18 21.73 14.72
C LYS A 496 4.34 22.70 14.46
N ALA A 497 4.71 22.88 13.20
CA ALA A 497 5.81 23.75 12.79
C ALA A 497 5.42 25.23 12.65
N VAL A 498 4.12 25.51 12.55
CA VAL A 498 3.49 26.85 12.60
C VAL A 498 3.08 27.16 14.03
#